data_AF-A0A3A4UBQ0-F1
#
_entry.id   AF-A0A3A4UBQ0-F1
#
_cell.length_a   1.000
_cell.length_b   1.000
_cell.length_c   1.000
_cell.angle_alpha   90.00
_cell.angle_beta   90.00
_cell.angle_gamma   90.00
#
_symmetry.space_group_name_H-M   'P 1'
#
loop_
_entity.id
_entity.type
_entity.pdbx_description
1 polymer ?
#
loop_
_entity_poly.entity_id
_entity_poly.type
_entity_poly.pdbx_seq_one_letter_code
_entity_poly.pdbx_strand_id
1 'polypeptide(L)'
;MFKKPIPATKKILPKTLSAWIAVLVLIMPFVSLAHEDGPRLDEIITDNSWKIILYASLIIAFFVIIALLNKSQNEGFKKTAFIFIALSASIATLYLAGSTVYLNSKSSSKGPVHWHADFRIFSCDEEINLIDPRGLSNRIGTPVLHEHNDNRIHVEGVVLEPHNVNLAEFFEVIGGKLNLVEIFLPTNDGMKILRNGDLCPNNEPANLNVFVYQIRDGLVTQKKIDNFSEYVLSPYARIPPGDCIIFEFDTKQKDKTDKICNFYKLELDKGDLKMDQ
;
A
#
# COMPACT_ATOMS: atom_id res chain seq x y z
N MET A 1 28.60 15.58 74.27
CA MET A 1 28.70 14.72 73.08
C MET A 1 28.06 15.48 71.91
N PHE A 2 28.87 16.20 71.13
CA PHE A 2 28.37 17.09 70.05
C PHE A 2 28.11 16.28 68.78
N LYS A 3 26.84 16.23 68.33
CA LYS A 3 26.48 15.69 67.01
C LYS A 3 27.04 16.63 65.94
N LYS A 4 27.99 16.14 65.13
CA LYS A 4 28.47 16.85 63.94
C LYS A 4 27.31 17.01 62.94
N PRO A 5 27.13 18.19 62.33
CA PRO A 5 26.14 18.40 61.29
C PRO A 5 26.49 17.58 60.04
N ILE A 6 25.50 16.85 59.51
CA ILE A 6 25.63 16.11 58.26
C ILE A 6 25.67 17.15 57.13
N PRO A 7 26.73 17.19 56.30
CA PRO A 7 26.83 18.16 55.22
C PRO A 7 25.72 17.89 54.19
N ALA A 8 24.97 18.94 53.87
CA ALA A 8 23.95 18.91 52.83
C ALA A 8 24.60 18.54 51.49
N THR A 9 24.36 17.32 51.02
CA THR A 9 24.76 16.88 49.68
C THR A 9 23.93 17.66 48.67
N LYS A 10 24.54 18.70 48.07
CA LYS A 10 24.00 19.37 46.89
C LYS A 10 23.77 18.28 45.83
N LYS A 11 22.50 17.99 45.52
CA LYS A 11 22.12 17.17 44.37
C LYS A 11 22.53 17.92 43.11
N ILE A 12 23.80 17.75 42.72
CA ILE A 12 24.28 18.19 41.42
C ILE A 12 23.63 17.26 40.42
N LEU A 13 22.56 17.74 39.78
CA LEU A 13 22.04 17.10 38.58
C LEU A 13 23.24 17.01 37.62
N PRO A 14 23.68 15.80 37.20
CA PRO A 14 24.89 15.68 36.42
C PRO A 14 24.70 16.48 35.13
N LYS A 15 25.61 17.42 34.85
CA LYS A 15 25.59 18.32 33.68
C LYS A 15 25.43 17.57 32.34
N THR A 16 25.69 16.27 32.33
CA THR A 16 25.47 15.39 31.20
C THR A 16 23.98 15.19 30.87
N LEU A 17 23.09 15.11 31.87
CA LEU A 17 21.66 14.86 31.64
C LEU A 17 20.95 16.04 30.95
N SER A 18 21.32 17.28 31.28
CA SER A 18 20.81 18.48 30.61
C SER A 18 21.26 18.59 29.16
N ALA A 19 22.47 18.11 28.84
CA ALA A 19 22.96 18.08 27.47
C ALA A 19 22.18 17.05 26.62
N TRP A 20 21.82 15.89 27.19
CA TRP A 20 21.07 14.85 26.48
C TRP A 20 19.59 15.18 26.25
N ILE A 21 18.94 15.90 27.19
CA ILE A 21 17.56 16.38 26.98
C ILE A 21 17.52 17.41 25.84
N ALA A 22 18.53 18.28 25.72
CA ALA A 22 18.64 19.23 24.62
C ALA A 22 18.81 18.53 23.26
N VAL A 23 19.57 17.43 23.20
CA VAL A 23 19.72 16.61 21.99
C VAL A 23 18.38 15.95 21.60
N LEU A 24 17.61 15.41 22.55
CA LEU A 24 16.31 14.79 22.28
C LEU A 24 15.25 15.80 21.78
N VAL A 25 15.25 17.03 22.31
CA VAL A 25 14.38 18.12 21.85
C VAL A 25 14.78 18.63 20.45
N LEU A 26 16.07 18.57 20.10
CA LEU A 26 16.57 18.90 18.76
C LEU A 26 16.23 17.85 17.69
N ILE A 27 15.90 16.61 18.09
CA ILE A 27 15.57 15.51 17.15
C ILE A 27 14.07 15.45 16.85
N MET A 28 13.19 16.11 17.61
CA MET A 28 11.81 16.28 17.15
C MET A 28 11.82 17.25 15.97
N PRO A 29 11.56 16.80 14.73
CA PRO A 29 11.40 17.71 13.63
C PRO A 29 10.20 18.58 14.00
N PHE A 30 10.41 19.88 14.10
CA PHE A 30 9.31 20.83 14.14
C PHE A 30 8.38 20.46 12.99
N VAL A 31 7.13 20.11 13.33
CA VAL A 31 6.05 19.92 12.38
C VAL A 31 5.84 21.29 11.73
N SER A 32 6.52 21.52 10.62
CA SER A 32 6.34 22.70 9.78
C SER A 32 4.89 22.67 9.28
N LEU A 33 4.04 23.45 9.92
CA LEU A 33 2.66 23.67 9.48
C LEU A 33 2.64 24.63 8.28
N ALA A 34 2.12 24.09 7.18
CA ALA A 34 1.29 24.74 6.15
C ALA A 34 1.90 25.85 5.27
N HIS A 35 2.11 25.48 3.99
CA HIS A 35 1.83 26.32 2.83
C HIS A 35 0.70 25.66 2.02
N GLU A 36 -0.08 26.45 1.27
CA GLU A 36 -1.33 26.05 0.59
C GLU A 36 -1.18 24.94 -0.47
N ASP A 37 0.05 24.66 -0.94
CA ASP A 37 0.33 23.60 -1.92
C ASP A 37 0.99 22.35 -1.28
N GLY A 38 0.83 22.17 0.04
CA GLY A 38 1.43 21.05 0.77
C GLY A 38 0.76 19.70 0.52
N PRO A 39 1.47 18.58 0.76
CA PRO A 39 0.90 17.23 0.65
C PRO A 39 -0.37 17.11 1.51
N ARG A 40 -1.31 16.28 1.05
CA ARG A 40 -2.60 16.12 1.74
C ARG A 40 -2.38 15.57 3.14
N LEU A 41 -3.24 15.95 4.09
CA LEU A 41 -3.10 15.54 5.49
C LEU A 41 -3.05 14.00 5.65
N ASP A 42 -3.80 13.27 4.84
CA ASP A 42 -3.82 11.81 4.80
C ASP A 42 -2.48 11.18 4.34
N GLU A 43 -1.80 11.77 3.35
CA GLU A 43 -0.47 11.36 2.92
C GLU A 43 0.55 11.62 4.03
N ILE A 44 0.52 12.81 4.63
CA ILE A 44 1.37 13.19 5.76
C ILE A 44 1.18 12.21 6.92
N ILE A 45 -0.06 11.88 7.27
CA ILE A 45 -0.38 10.98 8.36
C ILE A 45 0.17 9.57 8.08
N THR A 46 -0.01 9.07 6.86
CA THR A 46 0.42 7.73 6.46
C THR A 46 1.95 7.63 6.48
N ASP A 47 2.66 8.59 5.89
CA ASP A 47 4.12 8.63 5.86
C ASP A 47 4.72 8.84 7.27
N ASN A 48 4.13 9.71 8.08
CA ASN A 48 4.62 9.96 9.44
C ASN A 48 4.37 8.79 10.39
N SER A 49 3.38 7.93 10.15
CA SER A 49 3.08 6.81 11.04
C SER A 49 4.29 5.89 11.21
N TRP A 50 5.00 5.56 10.12
CA TRP A 50 6.21 4.74 10.21
C TRP A 50 7.36 5.48 10.89
N LYS A 51 7.56 6.77 10.57
CA LYS A 51 8.62 7.61 11.14
C LYS A 51 8.48 7.71 12.66
N ILE A 52 7.25 7.91 13.15
CA ILE A 52 6.95 7.99 14.58
C ILE A 52 7.24 6.67 15.28
N ILE A 53 6.88 5.53 14.67
CA ILE A 53 7.23 4.20 15.20
C ILE A 53 8.75 4.04 15.27
N LEU A 54 9.48 4.43 14.23
CA LEU A 54 10.94 4.35 14.20
C LEU A 54 11.55 5.21 15.31
N TYR A 55 11.17 6.47 15.43
CA TYR A 55 11.71 7.37 16.44
C TYR A 55 11.40 6.89 17.86
N ALA A 56 10.16 6.48 18.13
CA ALA A 56 9.80 5.92 19.43
C ALA A 56 10.63 4.66 19.75
N SER A 57 10.83 3.77 18.76
CA SER A 57 11.63 2.55 18.91
C SER A 57 13.10 2.86 19.20
N LEU A 58 13.70 3.83 18.50
CA LEU A 58 15.08 4.26 18.72
C LEU A 58 15.28 4.87 20.11
N ILE A 59 14.34 5.71 20.57
CA ILE A 59 14.39 6.32 21.90
C ILE A 59 14.28 5.23 22.98
N ILE A 60 13.33 4.31 22.83
CA ILE A 60 13.15 3.20 23.77
C ILE A 60 14.41 2.32 23.81
N ALA A 61 14.92 1.90 22.64
CA ALA A 61 16.13 1.09 22.55
C ALA A 61 17.33 1.78 23.19
N PHE A 62 17.51 3.08 22.97
CA PHE A 62 18.57 3.87 23.59
C PHE A 62 18.50 3.84 25.12
N PHE A 63 17.33 4.11 25.71
CA PHE A 63 17.18 4.08 27.16
C PHE A 63 17.33 2.67 27.75
N VAL A 64 16.88 1.64 27.03
CA VAL A 64 17.08 0.23 27.42
C VAL A 64 18.57 -0.12 27.39
N ILE A 65 19.30 0.25 26.34
CA ILE A 65 20.74 -0.02 26.22
C ILE A 65 21.52 0.68 27.34
N ILE A 66 21.25 1.97 27.60
CA ILE A 66 21.91 2.69 28.69
C ILE A 66 21.59 2.03 30.03
N ALA A 67 20.35 1.59 30.24
CA ALA A 67 19.98 0.87 31.44
C ALA A 67 20.78 -0.44 31.58
N LEU A 68 20.93 -1.23 30.51
CA LEU A 68 21.70 -2.47 30.56
C LEU A 68 23.20 -2.24 30.81
N LEU A 69 23.77 -1.17 30.25
CA LEU A 69 25.19 -0.85 30.40
C LEU A 69 25.55 -0.25 31.77
N ASN A 70 24.61 0.48 32.39
CA ASN A 70 24.85 1.10 33.68
C ASN A 70 24.47 0.17 34.84
N LYS A 71 25.46 -0.56 35.39
CA LYS A 71 25.24 -1.53 36.49
C LYS A 71 24.88 -0.90 37.84
N SER A 72 25.23 0.37 38.08
CA SER A 72 25.02 1.06 39.37
C SER A 72 23.99 2.19 39.24
N GLN A 73 22.82 1.86 38.70
CA GLN A 73 21.79 2.87 38.46
C GLN A 73 21.27 3.47 39.76
N ASN A 74 21.43 4.79 39.89
CA ASN A 74 20.69 5.57 40.87
C ASN A 74 19.19 5.50 40.55
N GLU A 75 18.36 5.41 41.59
CA GLU A 75 16.89 5.48 41.51
C GLU A 75 16.36 6.65 40.67
N GLY A 76 17.06 7.79 40.67
CA GLY A 76 16.70 8.91 39.80
C GLY A 76 16.77 8.57 38.32
N PHE A 77 17.81 7.86 37.88
CA PHE A 77 17.98 7.47 36.48
C PHE A 77 16.91 6.46 36.05
N LYS A 78 16.63 5.46 36.89
CA LYS A 78 15.57 4.46 36.62
C LYS A 78 14.22 5.12 36.33
N LYS A 79 13.82 6.06 37.19
CA LYS A 79 12.57 6.82 37.03
C LYS A 79 12.56 7.63 35.75
N THR A 80 13.66 8.33 35.45
CA THR A 80 13.77 9.11 34.21
C THR A 80 13.67 8.22 32.97
N ALA A 81 14.46 7.15 32.90
CA ALA A 81 14.44 6.21 31.77
C ALA A 81 13.04 5.59 31.58
N PHE A 82 12.40 5.18 32.68
CA PHE A 82 11.03 4.66 32.66
C PHE A 82 10.04 5.68 32.10
N ILE A 83 10.10 6.94 32.56
CA ILE A 83 9.22 8.02 32.08
C ILE A 83 9.40 8.23 30.57
N PHE A 84 10.64 8.30 30.07
CA PHE A 84 10.88 8.52 28.64
C PHE A 84 10.41 7.34 27.78
N ILE A 85 10.64 6.10 28.24
CA ILE A 85 10.14 4.90 27.56
C ILE A 85 8.61 4.93 27.52
N ALA A 86 7.96 5.15 28.67
CA ALA A 86 6.51 5.19 28.78
C ALA A 86 5.90 6.31 27.93
N LEU A 87 6.50 7.50 27.96
CA LEU A 87 6.03 8.66 27.18
C LEU A 87 6.18 8.41 25.68
N SER A 88 7.31 7.87 25.22
CA SER A 88 7.55 7.58 23.81
C SER A 88 6.57 6.54 23.27
N ALA A 89 6.36 5.46 24.02
CA ALA A 89 5.38 4.44 23.68
C ALA A 89 3.95 5.00 23.66
N SER A 90 3.60 5.83 24.65
CA SER A 90 2.25 6.43 24.74
C SER A 90 1.98 7.40 23.60
N ILE A 91 2.93 8.26 23.24
CA ILE A 91 2.80 9.22 22.13
C ILE A 91 2.62 8.47 20.81
N ALA A 92 3.47 7.48 20.53
CA ALA A 92 3.35 6.68 19.31
C ALA A 92 2.00 5.95 19.25
N THR A 93 1.56 5.37 20.38
CA THR A 93 0.27 4.67 20.46
C THR A 93 -0.90 5.62 20.20
N LEU A 94 -0.94 6.77 20.86
CA LEU A 94 -2.01 7.77 20.67
C LEU A 94 -2.03 8.32 19.25
N TYR A 95 -0.86 8.57 18.65
CA TYR A 95 -0.77 9.00 17.27
C TYR A 95 -1.32 7.96 16.32
N LEU A 96 -0.91 6.69 16.45
CA LEU A 96 -1.38 5.60 15.58
C LEU A 96 -2.87 5.32 15.75
N ALA A 97 -3.39 5.39 16.99
CA ALA A 97 -4.81 5.25 17.24
C ALA A 97 -5.60 6.39 16.59
N GLY A 98 -5.13 7.64 16.77
CA GLY A 98 -5.73 8.82 16.16
C GLY A 98 -5.69 8.80 14.63
N SER A 99 -4.54 8.45 14.05
CA SER A 99 -4.38 8.32 12.59
C SER A 99 -5.28 7.24 12.02
N THR A 100 -5.35 6.07 12.66
CA THR A 100 -6.20 4.97 12.23
C THR A 100 -7.67 5.37 12.22
N VAL A 101 -8.16 5.99 13.29
CA VAL A 101 -9.56 6.48 13.35
C VAL A 101 -9.81 7.54 12.29
N TYR A 102 -8.88 8.48 12.12
CA TYR A 102 -8.98 9.54 11.11
C TYR A 102 -9.04 8.97 9.69
N LEU A 103 -8.08 8.13 9.31
CA LEU A 103 -8.01 7.53 7.96
C LEU A 103 -9.25 6.68 7.68
N ASN A 104 -9.68 5.82 8.62
CA ASN A 104 -10.88 4.99 8.45
C ASN A 104 -12.16 5.82 8.32
N SER A 105 -12.28 6.94 9.04
CA SER A 105 -13.46 7.82 8.96
C SER A 105 -13.52 8.53 7.61
N LYS A 106 -12.37 9.03 7.15
CA LYS A 106 -12.27 9.82 5.92
C LYS A 106 -12.30 8.96 4.64
N SER A 107 -11.79 7.73 4.71
CA SER A 107 -11.64 6.84 3.56
C SER A 107 -12.96 6.50 2.88
N SER A 108 -12.90 6.19 1.58
CA SER A 108 -14.04 5.68 0.81
C SER A 108 -14.43 4.27 1.26
N SER A 109 -13.43 3.45 1.60
CA SER A 109 -13.55 2.08 2.10
C SER A 109 -14.08 1.95 3.53
N LYS A 110 -14.08 3.03 4.32
CA LYS A 110 -14.44 3.05 5.76
C LYS A 110 -13.61 2.13 6.67
N GLY A 111 -12.46 1.68 6.20
CA GLY A 111 -11.56 0.81 6.94
C GLY A 111 -10.57 0.08 6.02
N PRO A 112 -9.73 -0.80 6.58
CA PRO A 112 -8.86 -1.64 5.78
C PRO A 112 -9.69 -2.66 4.98
N VAL A 113 -9.29 -2.88 3.74
CA VAL A 113 -9.90 -3.83 2.82
C VAL A 113 -8.89 -4.86 2.34
N HIS A 114 -9.40 -5.91 1.74
CA HIS A 114 -8.63 -6.93 1.06
C HIS A 114 -9.48 -7.36 -0.15
N TRP A 115 -9.25 -6.74 -1.29
CA TRP A 115 -9.98 -7.03 -2.53
C TRP A 115 -9.04 -7.65 -3.55
N HIS A 116 -9.61 -8.53 -4.38
CA HIS A 116 -8.90 -9.21 -5.46
C HIS A 116 -9.63 -9.00 -6.79
N ALA A 117 -8.85 -8.80 -7.85
CA ALA A 117 -9.31 -8.92 -9.24
C ALA A 117 -8.30 -9.74 -10.03
N ASP A 118 -8.71 -10.86 -10.64
CA ASP A 118 -7.84 -11.62 -11.53
C ASP A 118 -7.71 -10.86 -12.84
N PHE A 119 -6.57 -10.96 -13.50
CA PHE A 119 -6.40 -10.40 -14.82
C PHE A 119 -5.61 -11.31 -15.76
N ARG A 120 -5.77 -11.09 -17.07
CA ARG A 120 -4.95 -11.72 -18.11
C ARG A 120 -4.72 -10.73 -19.24
N ILE A 121 -3.51 -10.71 -19.78
CA ILE A 121 -3.12 -9.76 -20.83
C ILE A 121 -2.68 -10.54 -22.05
N PHE A 122 -3.22 -10.18 -23.21
CA PHE A 122 -2.90 -10.82 -24.48
C PHE A 122 -2.46 -9.79 -25.52
N SER A 123 -1.46 -10.16 -26.31
CA SER A 123 -1.02 -9.45 -27.51
C SER A 123 -1.03 -10.40 -28.69
N CYS A 124 -1.94 -10.20 -29.64
CA CYS A 124 -2.09 -11.03 -30.83
C CYS A 124 -2.16 -12.54 -30.47
N ASP A 125 -3.05 -12.89 -29.54
CA ASP A 125 -3.25 -14.22 -28.94
C ASP A 125 -2.12 -14.78 -28.04
N GLU A 126 -0.99 -14.06 -27.90
CA GLU A 126 0.07 -14.43 -26.97
C GLU A 126 -0.17 -13.81 -25.59
N GLU A 127 -0.16 -14.62 -24.53
CA GLU A 127 -0.32 -14.13 -23.15
C GLU A 127 0.97 -13.48 -22.65
N ILE A 128 0.84 -12.28 -22.09
CA ILE A 128 1.94 -11.50 -21.52
C ILE A 128 1.82 -11.55 -20.00
N ASN A 129 2.91 -11.96 -19.35
CA ASN A 129 3.06 -11.86 -17.89
C ASN A 129 3.75 -10.55 -17.51
N LEU A 130 3.39 -10.02 -16.34
CA LEU A 130 4.10 -8.91 -15.73
C LEU A 130 5.49 -9.35 -15.23
N ILE A 131 6.29 -8.37 -14.83
CA ILE A 131 7.60 -8.59 -14.23
C ILE A 131 7.45 -9.28 -12.86
N ASP A 132 8.29 -10.28 -12.59
CA ASP A 132 8.29 -10.94 -11.30
C ASP A 132 8.84 -9.98 -10.22
N PRO A 133 8.29 -9.98 -8.99
CA PRO A 133 8.87 -9.24 -7.88
C PRO A 133 10.29 -9.74 -7.58
N ARG A 134 11.21 -8.81 -7.31
CA ARG A 134 12.64 -9.10 -7.01
C ARG A 134 13.08 -8.46 -5.69
N GLY A 135 14.11 -9.04 -5.07
CA GLY A 135 14.75 -8.50 -3.87
C GLY A 135 14.02 -8.88 -2.57
N LEU A 136 13.84 -7.90 -1.66
CA LEU A 136 13.20 -8.12 -0.36
C LEU A 136 11.67 -8.01 -0.40
N SER A 137 11.11 -7.44 -1.48
CA SER A 137 9.67 -7.33 -1.70
C SER A 137 9.17 -8.54 -2.46
N ASN A 138 8.05 -9.13 -2.02
CA ASN A 138 7.33 -10.17 -2.74
C ASN A 138 6.21 -9.62 -3.63
N ARG A 139 6.20 -8.30 -3.88
CA ARG A 139 5.16 -7.61 -4.66
C ARG A 139 5.77 -6.58 -5.62
N ILE A 140 5.05 -6.31 -6.70
CA ILE A 140 5.21 -5.13 -7.56
C ILE A 140 4.05 -4.16 -7.29
N GLY A 141 4.33 -2.86 -7.19
CA GLY A 141 3.34 -1.85 -6.80
C GLY A 141 3.52 -1.29 -5.37
N THR A 142 2.45 -0.70 -4.85
CA THR A 142 2.44 -0.02 -3.54
C THR A 142 1.96 -0.96 -2.43
N PRO A 143 2.08 -0.57 -1.15
CA PRO A 143 1.45 -1.33 -0.07
C PRO A 143 -0.07 -1.51 -0.20
N VAL A 144 -0.75 -0.58 -0.87
CA VAL A 144 -2.21 -0.61 -1.01
C VAL A 144 -2.67 -1.31 -2.29
N LEU A 145 -1.94 -1.16 -3.38
CA LEU A 145 -2.31 -1.66 -4.71
C LEU A 145 -1.11 -2.36 -5.35
N HIS A 146 -1.19 -3.67 -5.54
CA HIS A 146 -0.04 -4.49 -5.97
C HIS A 146 -0.42 -5.85 -6.58
N GLU A 147 0.60 -6.62 -7.00
CA GLU A 147 0.51 -7.96 -7.60
C GLU A 147 1.68 -8.84 -7.09
N HIS A 148 1.48 -10.16 -7.01
CA HIS A 148 2.39 -11.13 -6.37
C HIS A 148 2.98 -12.21 -7.30
N ASN A 149 2.99 -11.99 -8.62
CA ASN A 149 3.20 -12.97 -9.69
C ASN A 149 2.17 -14.12 -9.69
N ASP A 150 0.91 -13.78 -9.44
CA ASP A 150 -0.24 -14.68 -9.43
C ASP A 150 -1.37 -14.23 -10.38
N ASN A 151 -1.09 -13.21 -11.22
CA ASN A 151 -2.06 -12.64 -12.17
C ASN A 151 -3.31 -12.11 -11.47
N ARG A 152 -3.11 -11.51 -10.29
CA ARG A 152 -4.17 -10.94 -9.46
C ARG A 152 -3.79 -9.56 -8.96
N ILE A 153 -4.68 -8.61 -9.15
CA ILE A 153 -4.58 -7.29 -8.54
C ILE A 153 -5.07 -7.39 -7.09
N HIS A 154 -4.23 -6.97 -6.16
CA HIS A 154 -4.50 -6.89 -4.74
C HIS A 154 -4.77 -5.45 -4.33
N VAL A 155 -5.88 -5.23 -3.61
CA VAL A 155 -6.15 -3.99 -2.87
C VAL A 155 -6.15 -4.30 -1.38
N GLU A 156 -5.12 -3.86 -0.66
CA GLU A 156 -4.91 -4.22 0.74
C GLU A 156 -4.64 -2.99 1.61
N GLY A 157 -5.49 -2.75 2.61
CA GLY A 157 -5.37 -1.58 3.49
C GLY A 157 -6.45 -0.54 3.25
N VAL A 158 -6.19 0.72 3.59
CA VAL A 158 -7.24 1.76 3.61
C VAL A 158 -7.28 2.50 2.29
N VAL A 159 -8.37 2.34 1.53
CA VAL A 159 -8.60 3.07 0.27
C VAL A 159 -9.17 4.45 0.59
N LEU A 160 -8.34 5.49 0.46
CA LEU A 160 -8.72 6.86 0.76
C LEU A 160 -9.72 7.40 -0.25
N GLU A 161 -9.40 7.29 -1.54
CA GLU A 161 -10.26 7.70 -2.64
C GLU A 161 -10.34 6.59 -3.69
N PRO A 162 -11.48 6.46 -4.41
CA PRO A 162 -11.65 5.35 -5.36
C PRO A 162 -10.62 5.35 -6.50
N HIS A 163 -10.11 6.51 -6.90
CA HIS A 163 -9.13 6.60 -7.98
C HIS A 163 -7.75 6.03 -7.58
N ASN A 164 -7.41 5.92 -6.29
CA ASN A 164 -6.17 5.28 -5.83
C ASN A 164 -6.13 3.77 -6.06
N VAL A 165 -7.24 3.17 -6.53
CA VAL A 165 -7.39 1.73 -6.77
C VAL A 165 -8.15 1.45 -8.06
N ASN A 166 -8.15 2.40 -8.99
CA ASN A 166 -8.71 2.19 -10.33
C ASN A 166 -7.73 1.40 -11.21
N LEU A 167 -8.20 0.95 -12.37
CA LEU A 167 -7.42 0.12 -13.28
C LEU A 167 -6.20 0.84 -13.85
N ALA A 168 -6.32 2.13 -14.16
CA ALA A 168 -5.20 2.92 -14.69
C ALA A 168 -4.08 3.09 -13.64
N GLU A 169 -4.46 3.39 -12.40
CA GLU A 169 -3.58 3.53 -11.24
C GLU A 169 -2.82 2.23 -10.97
N PHE A 170 -3.46 1.06 -11.11
CA PHE A 170 -2.77 -0.23 -10.98
C PHE A 170 -1.57 -0.31 -11.92
N PHE A 171 -1.73 0.04 -13.20
CA PHE A 171 -0.61 0.02 -14.15
C PHE A 171 0.43 1.09 -13.83
N GLU A 172 0.03 2.26 -13.34
CA GLU A 172 0.97 3.30 -12.93
C GLU A 172 1.85 2.86 -11.76
N VAL A 173 1.25 2.29 -10.70
CA VAL A 173 2.01 1.90 -9.50
C VAL A 173 2.97 0.74 -9.72
N ILE A 174 2.69 -0.15 -10.69
CA ILE A 174 3.64 -1.21 -11.08
C ILE A 174 4.74 -0.72 -12.02
N GLY A 175 4.76 0.57 -12.39
CA GLY A 175 5.76 1.18 -13.28
C GLY A 175 5.41 1.12 -14.77
N GLY A 176 4.14 0.82 -15.09
CA GLY A 176 3.57 0.83 -16.42
C GLY A 176 2.68 2.05 -16.66
N LYS A 177 1.72 1.89 -17.58
CA LYS A 177 0.75 2.91 -17.98
C LYS A 177 -0.41 2.23 -18.69
N LEU A 178 -1.64 2.69 -18.46
CA LEU A 178 -2.81 2.24 -19.20
C LEU A 178 -3.67 3.44 -19.58
N ASN A 179 -3.94 3.61 -20.88
CA ASN A 179 -4.91 4.56 -21.40
C ASN A 179 -5.58 3.99 -22.67
N LEU A 180 -6.53 4.73 -23.25
CA LEU A 180 -7.33 4.26 -24.39
C LEU A 180 -6.52 3.99 -25.68
N VAL A 181 -5.28 4.48 -25.76
CA VAL A 181 -4.43 4.40 -26.95
C VAL A 181 -3.31 3.37 -26.76
N GLU A 182 -2.76 3.25 -25.55
CA GLU A 182 -1.56 2.46 -25.31
C GLU A 182 -1.53 1.85 -23.90
N ILE A 183 -0.85 0.71 -23.80
CA ILE A 183 -0.55 0.02 -22.54
C ILE A 183 0.96 -0.26 -22.44
N PHE A 184 1.55 0.05 -21.29
CA PHE A 184 2.96 -0.11 -20.97
C PHE A 184 3.04 -1.17 -19.88
N LEU A 185 3.70 -2.28 -20.19
CA LEU A 185 3.71 -3.49 -19.38
C LEU A 185 5.14 -3.80 -18.95
N PRO A 186 5.47 -3.65 -17.65
CA PRO A 186 6.76 -4.08 -17.15
C PRO A 186 6.77 -5.61 -17.17
N THR A 187 7.69 -6.19 -17.95
CA THR A 187 7.85 -7.64 -18.08
C THR A 187 9.26 -8.06 -17.66
N ASN A 188 9.50 -9.37 -17.53
CA ASN A 188 10.84 -9.89 -17.24
C ASN A 188 11.86 -9.58 -18.35
N ASP A 189 11.40 -9.36 -19.60
CA ASP A 189 12.23 -9.01 -20.76
C ASP A 189 12.36 -7.48 -20.98
N GLY A 190 11.84 -6.68 -20.04
CA GLY A 190 11.84 -5.23 -20.10
C GLY A 190 10.46 -4.63 -20.34
N MET A 191 10.43 -3.38 -20.76
CA MET A 191 9.18 -2.65 -21.01
C MET A 191 8.56 -3.06 -22.34
N LYS A 192 7.40 -3.72 -22.30
CA LYS A 192 6.58 -3.96 -23.49
C LYS A 192 5.61 -2.81 -23.67
N ILE A 193 5.62 -2.16 -24.82
CA ILE A 193 4.71 -1.07 -25.18
C ILE A 193 3.83 -1.56 -26.31
N LEU A 194 2.51 -1.49 -26.12
CA LEU A 194 1.51 -1.83 -27.14
C LEU A 194 0.65 -0.60 -27.39
N ARG A 195 0.56 -0.17 -28.65
CA ARG A 195 -0.20 1.01 -29.07
C ARG A 195 -1.18 0.66 -30.16
N ASN A 196 -2.40 1.17 -30.08
CA ASN A 196 -3.40 1.01 -31.15
C ASN A 196 -2.79 1.37 -32.52
N GLY A 197 -2.90 0.45 -33.47
CA GLY A 197 -2.28 0.55 -34.80
C GLY A 197 -0.98 -0.25 -34.96
N ASP A 198 -0.36 -0.71 -33.87
CA ASP A 198 0.78 -1.64 -33.94
C ASP A 198 0.35 -2.93 -34.66
N LEU A 199 1.25 -3.47 -35.49
CA LEU A 199 0.93 -4.63 -36.34
C LEU A 199 1.10 -5.94 -35.57
N CYS A 200 0.09 -6.80 -35.67
CA CYS A 200 0.22 -8.21 -35.30
C CYS A 200 1.08 -8.99 -36.32
N PRO A 201 1.51 -10.24 -36.02
CA PRO A 201 2.31 -11.06 -36.94
C PRO A 201 1.66 -11.32 -38.30
N ASN A 202 0.33 -11.22 -38.38
CA ASN A 202 -0.45 -11.31 -39.63
C ASN A 202 -0.45 -9.99 -40.44
N ASN A 203 0.29 -8.97 -40.02
CA ASN A 203 0.41 -7.65 -40.64
C ASN A 203 -0.90 -6.84 -40.64
N GLU A 204 -1.83 -7.14 -39.74
CA GLU A 204 -3.02 -6.34 -39.47
C GLU A 204 -2.81 -5.45 -38.23
N PRO A 205 -3.37 -4.22 -38.21
CA PRO A 205 -3.27 -3.34 -37.06
C PRO A 205 -4.12 -3.84 -35.90
N ALA A 206 -3.57 -3.85 -34.69
CA ALA A 206 -4.27 -4.23 -33.47
C ALA A 206 -4.74 -3.04 -32.64
N ASN A 207 -5.77 -3.28 -31.84
CA ASN A 207 -6.40 -2.31 -30.94
C ASN A 207 -6.55 -2.93 -29.55
N LEU A 208 -6.39 -2.08 -28.53
CA LEU A 208 -6.63 -2.43 -27.15
C LEU A 208 -8.13 -2.57 -26.88
N ASN A 209 -8.52 -3.76 -26.43
CA ASN A 209 -9.84 -4.07 -25.93
C ASN A 209 -9.70 -4.55 -24.48
N VAL A 210 -10.50 -4.00 -23.56
CA VAL A 210 -10.48 -4.42 -22.15
C VAL A 210 -11.88 -4.84 -21.76
N PHE A 211 -12.00 -6.03 -21.18
CA PHE A 211 -13.25 -6.62 -20.76
C PHE A 211 -13.19 -6.98 -19.29
N VAL A 212 -14.33 -6.96 -18.63
CA VAL A 212 -14.47 -7.44 -17.26
C VAL A 212 -15.65 -8.39 -17.14
N TYR A 213 -15.42 -9.49 -16.43
CA TYR A 213 -16.44 -10.40 -15.96
C TYR A 213 -16.77 -10.08 -14.50
N GLN A 214 -18.06 -9.99 -14.20
CA GLN A 214 -18.59 -9.70 -12.86
C GLN A 214 -19.83 -10.56 -12.59
N ILE A 215 -20.08 -10.87 -11.31
CA ILE A 215 -21.34 -11.49 -10.90
C ILE A 215 -22.40 -10.41 -10.65
N ARG A 216 -23.54 -10.50 -11.34
CA ARG A 216 -24.75 -9.69 -11.13
C ARG A 216 -25.95 -10.60 -11.06
N ASP A 217 -26.75 -10.48 -9.99
CA ASP A 217 -27.93 -11.30 -9.76
C ASP A 217 -27.69 -12.82 -9.87
N GLY A 218 -26.49 -13.26 -9.46
CA GLY A 218 -26.06 -14.67 -9.52
C GLY A 218 -25.59 -15.15 -10.90
N LEU A 219 -25.55 -14.28 -11.90
CA LEU A 219 -25.10 -14.57 -13.26
C LEU A 219 -23.75 -13.88 -13.55
N VAL A 220 -22.93 -14.53 -14.34
CA VAL A 220 -21.67 -13.97 -14.85
C VAL A 220 -21.99 -13.10 -16.05
N THR A 221 -21.81 -11.79 -15.87
CA THR A 221 -21.97 -10.77 -16.90
C THR A 221 -20.61 -10.31 -17.41
N GLN A 222 -20.55 -9.97 -18.70
CA GLN A 222 -19.36 -9.42 -19.33
C GLN A 222 -19.63 -7.99 -19.79
N LYS A 223 -18.69 -7.08 -19.54
CA LYS A 223 -18.75 -5.69 -20.00
C LYS A 223 -17.41 -5.26 -20.59
N LYS A 224 -17.43 -4.51 -21.69
CA LYS A 224 -16.25 -3.78 -22.18
C LYS A 224 -16.00 -2.53 -21.34
N ILE A 225 -14.75 -2.31 -20.91
CA ILE A 225 -14.34 -1.11 -20.20
C ILE A 225 -13.86 -0.07 -21.22
N ASP A 226 -14.46 1.11 -21.16
CA ASP A 226 -14.23 2.25 -22.04
C ASP A 226 -13.61 3.45 -21.32
N ASN A 227 -13.48 3.39 -19.98
CA ASN A 227 -12.79 4.38 -19.17
C ASN A 227 -12.01 3.70 -18.03
N PHE A 228 -10.69 3.61 -18.17
CA PHE A 228 -9.82 2.89 -17.24
C PHE A 228 -9.57 3.65 -15.92
N SER A 229 -9.61 4.98 -15.94
CA SER A 229 -9.42 5.80 -14.73
C SER A 229 -10.68 5.90 -13.87
N GLU A 230 -11.84 5.56 -14.42
CA GLU A 230 -13.10 5.46 -13.67
C GLU A 230 -13.41 4.02 -13.21
N TYR A 231 -12.77 3.02 -13.79
CA TYR A 231 -13.02 1.62 -13.42
C TYR A 231 -12.33 1.28 -12.09
N VAL A 232 -13.14 1.15 -11.04
CA VAL A 232 -12.71 0.71 -9.70
C VAL A 232 -13.01 -0.77 -9.54
N LEU A 233 -12.05 -1.52 -9.00
CA LEU A 233 -12.18 -2.96 -8.79
C LEU A 233 -13.33 -3.31 -7.84
N SER A 234 -14.00 -4.43 -8.10
CA SER A 234 -15.07 -4.91 -7.21
C SER A 234 -14.54 -5.22 -5.81
N PRO A 235 -15.28 -4.85 -4.73
CA PRO A 235 -14.77 -4.88 -3.36
C PRO A 235 -14.86 -6.28 -2.70
N TYR A 236 -14.31 -7.31 -3.33
CA TYR A 236 -14.41 -8.71 -2.88
C TYR A 236 -13.05 -9.37 -2.68
N ALA A 237 -12.90 -10.08 -1.55
CA ALA A 237 -11.68 -10.82 -1.18
C ALA A 237 -11.55 -12.20 -1.85
N ARG A 238 -12.56 -12.62 -2.64
CA ARG A 238 -12.59 -13.91 -3.32
C ARG A 238 -12.98 -13.68 -4.76
N ILE A 239 -12.44 -14.52 -5.64
CA ILE A 239 -12.75 -14.50 -7.06
C ILE A 239 -13.30 -15.86 -7.46
N PRO A 240 -14.52 -15.90 -8.01
CA PRO A 240 -15.57 -14.85 -7.98
C PRO A 240 -16.10 -14.57 -6.55
N PRO A 241 -16.83 -13.47 -6.26
CA PRO A 241 -17.39 -12.47 -7.17
C PRO A 241 -16.48 -11.28 -7.47
N GLY A 242 -15.22 -11.27 -7.01
CA GLY A 242 -14.21 -10.32 -7.46
C GLY A 242 -14.06 -10.35 -8.99
N ASP A 243 -13.43 -9.33 -9.57
CA ASP A 243 -13.43 -9.17 -11.02
C ASP A 243 -12.52 -10.19 -11.72
N CYS A 244 -12.83 -10.50 -12.97
CA CYS A 244 -11.87 -11.05 -13.93
C CYS A 244 -11.72 -10.09 -15.11
N ILE A 245 -10.52 -9.55 -15.31
CA ILE A 245 -10.23 -8.50 -16.28
C ILE A 245 -9.37 -9.07 -17.41
N ILE A 246 -9.83 -8.93 -18.65
CA ILE A 246 -9.11 -9.40 -19.83
C ILE A 246 -8.67 -8.20 -20.65
N PHE A 247 -7.37 -8.09 -20.89
CA PHE A 247 -6.77 -7.14 -21.83
C PHE A 247 -6.44 -7.89 -23.11
N GLU A 248 -6.96 -7.43 -24.24
CA GLU A 248 -6.65 -7.98 -25.56
C GLU A 248 -6.15 -6.89 -26.48
N PHE A 249 -4.94 -7.04 -26.95
CA PHE A 249 -4.42 -6.28 -28.07
C PHE A 249 -4.58 -7.15 -29.33
N ASP A 250 -5.66 -6.91 -30.08
CA ASP A 250 -6.10 -7.78 -31.18
C ASP A 250 -6.52 -6.98 -32.43
N THR A 251 -6.48 -7.61 -33.60
CA THR A 251 -6.76 -6.99 -34.90
C THR A 251 -8.24 -6.61 -35.05
N LYS A 252 -9.11 -7.26 -34.27
CA LYS A 252 -10.55 -6.99 -34.27
C LYS A 252 -10.92 -6.06 -33.11
N GLN A 253 -11.68 -5.02 -33.43
CA GLN A 253 -12.46 -4.32 -32.41
C GLN A 253 -13.59 -5.24 -31.94
N LYS A 254 -13.59 -5.59 -30.67
CA LYS A 254 -14.52 -6.57 -30.09
C LYS A 254 -15.45 -5.93 -29.08
N ASP A 255 -16.69 -6.40 -29.02
CA ASP A 255 -17.64 -6.04 -27.96
C ASP A 255 -17.69 -7.09 -26.82
N LYS A 256 -17.14 -8.28 -27.08
CA LYS A 256 -17.04 -9.41 -26.15
C LYS A 256 -15.71 -10.15 -26.37
N THR A 257 -15.21 -10.79 -25.32
CA THR A 257 -14.09 -11.75 -25.38
C THR A 257 -14.55 -13.18 -25.07
N ASP A 258 -13.86 -14.16 -25.63
CA ASP A 258 -13.94 -15.58 -25.33
C ASP A 258 -12.89 -16.05 -24.29
N LYS A 259 -11.92 -15.20 -23.94
CA LYS A 259 -10.92 -15.46 -22.90
C LYS A 259 -11.53 -15.22 -21.52
N ILE A 260 -11.07 -15.98 -20.54
CA ILE A 260 -11.56 -15.92 -19.17
C ILE A 260 -10.44 -16.27 -18.17
N CYS A 261 -10.53 -15.72 -16.96
CA CYS A 261 -9.60 -16.02 -15.87
C CYS A 261 -9.88 -17.40 -15.28
N ASN A 262 -8.85 -18.02 -14.71
CA ASN A 262 -8.87 -19.42 -14.30
C ASN A 262 -9.95 -19.72 -13.25
N PHE A 263 -10.14 -18.86 -12.24
CA PHE A 263 -11.14 -19.09 -11.20
C PHE A 263 -12.58 -18.96 -11.73
N TYR A 264 -12.87 -17.96 -12.56
CA TYR A 264 -14.18 -17.86 -13.21
C TYR A 264 -14.47 -19.07 -14.11
N LYS A 265 -13.49 -19.50 -14.90
CA LYS A 265 -13.61 -20.69 -15.76
C LYS A 265 -13.93 -21.94 -14.94
N LEU A 266 -13.19 -22.15 -13.85
CA LEU A 266 -13.38 -23.31 -12.97
C LEU A 266 -14.80 -23.37 -12.40
N GLU A 267 -15.36 -22.26 -11.95
CA GLU A 267 -16.71 -22.22 -11.37
C GLU A 267 -17.82 -22.37 -12.43
N LEU A 268 -17.59 -21.90 -13.67
CA LEU A 268 -18.49 -22.17 -14.80
C LEU A 268 -18.45 -23.65 -15.21
N ASP A 269 -17.26 -24.26 -15.28
CA ASP A 269 -17.07 -25.66 -15.65
C ASP A 269 -17.71 -26.61 -14.63
N LYS A 270 -17.72 -26.25 -13.35
CA LYS A 270 -18.45 -26.97 -12.28
C LYS A 270 -19.97 -26.80 -12.36
N GLY A 271 -20.45 -25.76 -13.05
CA GLY A 271 -21.87 -25.38 -13.09
C GLY A 271 -22.33 -24.59 -11.85
N ASP A 272 -21.41 -24.14 -11.00
CA ASP A 272 -21.69 -23.31 -9.82
C ASP A 272 -22.04 -21.88 -10.22
N LEU A 273 -21.58 -21.44 -11.41
CA LEU A 273 -21.96 -20.19 -12.06
C LEU A 273 -22.58 -20.43 -13.43
N LYS A 274 -23.33 -19.45 -13.92
CA LYS A 274 -23.90 -19.43 -15.27
C LYS A 274 -23.64 -18.09 -15.92
N MET A 275 -23.34 -18.11 -17.22
CA MET A 275 -23.25 -16.90 -18.03
C MET A 275 -24.64 -16.28 -18.17
N ASP A 276 -24.70 -14.95 -18.11
CA ASP A 276 -25.84 -14.18 -18.59
C ASP A 276 -25.86 -14.30 -20.12
N GLN A 277 -26.95 -14.86 -20.66
CA GLN A 277 -27.07 -15.23 -22.08
C GLN A 277 -27.43 -14.03 -22.96
#